data_AF-A0A542UWN8-F1
#
_entry.id   AF-A0A542UWN8-F1
#
_cell.length_a   1.000
_cell.length_b   1.000
_cell.length_c   1.000
_cell.angle_alpha   90.00
_cell.angle_beta   90.00
_cell.angle_gamma   90.00
#
_symmetry.space_group_name_H-M   'P 1'
#
loop_
_entity.id
_entity.type
_entity.pdbx_description
1 polymer ?
#
loop_
_entity_poly.entity_id
_entity_poly.type
_entity_poly.pdbx_seq_one_letter_code
_entity_poly.pdbx_strand_id
1 'polypeptide(L)'
;MSGFSTRLLLSCAAIGVAGGILGIPNYHLFTALSVAAPFLMGLAAGLYVLPGVVAQAAFRRPGVGFLTTMLAGVVSAPFTPTGFASVYGWLWIAVIMELPYAVALYRYWRAPVAYALAVGAAGLYTWMWWTYYDMGTYAAWAQALLPSLLLVGLVGSTWLGRLVAGRLAATGALRGLRLPEDRRRRAAVPGAASPDPADADPARTAGTGPVGAATPVVGAAAPTA
;
A
#
# COMPACT_ATOMS: atom_id res chain seq x y z
N MET A 1 3.94 15.62 14.68
CA MET A 1 3.95 14.59 13.61
C MET A 1 2.81 14.88 12.65
N SER A 2 2.99 14.79 11.33
CA SER A 2 1.86 14.94 10.38
C SER A 2 0.96 13.70 10.42
N GLY A 3 -0.29 13.86 10.86
CA GLY A 3 -1.23 12.74 11.04
C GLY A 3 -1.57 12.00 9.75
N PHE A 4 -2.10 10.78 9.89
CA PHE A 4 -2.71 10.08 8.75
C PHE A 4 -3.94 10.85 8.26
N SER A 5 -3.97 11.20 6.98
CA SER A 5 -5.15 11.82 6.38
C SER A 5 -6.33 10.85 6.41
N THR A 6 -7.53 11.34 6.73
CA THR A 6 -8.79 10.56 6.71
C THR A 6 -8.96 9.79 5.40
N ARG A 7 -8.64 10.41 4.26
CA ARG A 7 -8.72 9.75 2.94
C ARG A 7 -7.73 8.59 2.78
N LEU A 8 -6.56 8.64 3.42
CA LEU A 8 -5.64 7.50 3.48
C LEU A 8 -6.21 6.38 4.35
N LEU A 9 -6.73 6.70 5.55
CA LEU A 9 -7.32 5.71 6.45
C LEU A 9 -8.51 4.99 5.79
N LEU A 10 -9.42 5.74 5.15
CA LEU A 10 -10.53 5.19 4.38
C LEU A 10 -10.06 4.32 3.20
N SER A 11 -8.96 4.69 2.52
CA SER A 11 -8.40 3.89 1.43
C SER A 11 -7.75 2.60 1.94
N CYS A 12 -7.07 2.62 3.09
CA CYS A 12 -6.56 1.43 3.77
C CYS A 12 -7.71 0.54 4.25
N ALA A 13 -8.80 1.13 4.77
CA ALA A 13 -9.99 0.38 5.16
C ALA A 13 -10.67 -0.29 3.97
N ALA A 14 -10.81 0.38 2.83
CA ALA A 14 -11.39 -0.22 1.62
C ALA A 14 -10.57 -1.40 1.10
N ILE A 15 -9.24 -1.30 1.06
CA ILE A 15 -8.35 -2.41 0.66
C ILE A 15 -8.36 -3.51 1.73
N GLY A 16 -8.45 -3.15 3.02
CA GLY A 16 -8.54 -4.08 4.13
C GLY A 16 -9.83 -4.90 4.07
N VAL A 17 -10.99 -4.27 3.90
CA VAL A 17 -12.28 -4.94 3.70
C VAL A 17 -12.23 -5.89 2.50
N ALA A 18 -11.71 -5.46 1.35
CA ALA A 18 -11.57 -6.32 0.17
C ALA A 18 -10.64 -7.53 0.43
N GLY A 19 -9.52 -7.33 1.13
CA GLY A 19 -8.61 -8.39 1.54
C GLY A 19 -9.18 -9.33 2.61
N GLY A 20 -10.04 -8.82 3.50
CA GLY A 20 -10.75 -9.60 4.51
C GLY A 20 -11.81 -10.49 3.87
N ILE A 21 -12.59 -9.96 2.93
CA ILE A 21 -13.55 -10.73 2.13
C ILE A 21 -12.86 -11.83 1.32
N LEU A 22 -11.68 -11.55 0.73
CA LEU A 22 -10.84 -12.57 0.08
C LEU A 22 -10.26 -13.59 1.09
N GLY A 23 -10.00 -13.14 2.32
CA GLY A 23 -9.49 -13.96 3.42
C GLY A 23 -10.45 -15.05 3.88
N ILE A 24 -11.77 -14.87 3.74
CA ILE A 24 -12.79 -15.85 4.16
C ILE A 24 -12.69 -17.16 3.35
N PRO A 25 -12.84 -17.18 2.00
CA PRO A 25 -12.64 -18.41 1.23
C PRO A 25 -11.19 -18.90 1.29
N ASN A 26 -10.20 -18.00 1.43
CA ASN A 26 -8.82 -18.41 1.61
C ASN A 26 -8.58 -19.16 2.93
N TYR A 27 -9.31 -18.83 4.01
CA TYR A 27 -9.26 -19.58 5.25
C TYR A 27 -9.71 -21.02 5.04
N HIS A 28 -10.89 -21.22 4.44
CA HIS A 28 -11.41 -22.57 4.16
C HIS A 28 -10.49 -23.36 3.21
N LEU A 29 -9.93 -22.71 2.18
CA LEU A 29 -8.94 -23.31 1.29
C LEU A 29 -7.66 -23.70 2.05
N PHE A 30 -7.10 -22.80 2.86
CA PHE A 30 -5.88 -23.07 3.63
C PHE A 30 -6.07 -24.21 4.61
N THR A 31 -7.18 -24.23 5.37
CA THR A 31 -7.49 -25.31 6.31
C THR A 31 -7.71 -26.65 5.58
N ALA A 32 -8.45 -26.66 4.47
CA ALA A 32 -8.65 -27.87 3.67
C ALA A 32 -7.31 -28.42 3.12
N LEU A 33 -6.45 -27.55 2.58
CA LEU A 33 -5.13 -27.95 2.09
C LEU A 33 -4.21 -28.44 3.23
N SER A 34 -4.25 -27.82 4.42
CA SER A 34 -3.43 -28.25 5.57
C SER A 34 -3.76 -29.66 6.09
N VAL A 35 -4.92 -30.21 5.73
CA VAL A 35 -5.32 -31.59 6.05
C VAL A 35 -5.15 -32.52 4.84
N ALA A 36 -5.63 -32.12 3.67
CA ALA A 36 -5.70 -33.01 2.50
C ALA A 36 -4.40 -33.06 1.67
N ALA A 37 -3.62 -31.98 1.64
CA ALA A 37 -2.38 -31.87 0.86
C ALA A 37 -1.48 -30.73 1.40
N PRO A 38 -0.81 -30.91 2.56
CA PRO A 38 -0.14 -29.81 3.27
C PRO A 38 0.84 -29.01 2.42
N PHE A 39 1.53 -29.68 1.48
CA PHE A 39 2.44 -29.06 0.51
C PHE A 39 1.80 -27.94 -0.33
N LEU A 40 0.51 -28.05 -0.67
CA LEU A 40 -0.22 -27.04 -1.45
C LEU A 40 -0.61 -25.80 -0.61
N MET A 41 -0.67 -25.89 0.72
CA MET A 41 -1.13 -24.77 1.56
C MET A 41 -0.21 -23.54 1.50
N GLY A 42 1.04 -23.70 1.05
CA GLY A 42 1.96 -22.59 0.77
C GLY A 42 1.42 -21.60 -0.27
N LEU A 43 0.63 -22.05 -1.25
CA LEU A 43 -0.04 -21.16 -2.21
C LEU A 43 -1.11 -20.29 -1.53
N ALA A 44 -1.94 -20.90 -0.69
CA ALA A 44 -2.99 -20.21 0.08
C ALA A 44 -2.40 -19.28 1.16
N ALA A 45 -1.22 -19.60 1.71
CA ALA A 45 -0.50 -18.69 2.60
C ALA A 45 -0.14 -17.35 1.91
N GLY A 46 0.21 -17.40 0.62
CA GLY A 46 0.50 -16.21 -0.18
C GLY A 46 -0.68 -15.23 -0.26
N LEU A 47 -1.91 -15.73 -0.36
CA LEU A 47 -3.10 -14.88 -0.50
C LEU A 47 -3.35 -13.98 0.72
N TYR A 48 -2.89 -14.36 1.93
CA TYR A 48 -3.04 -13.52 3.12
C TYR A 48 -2.17 -12.25 3.10
N VAL A 49 -1.03 -12.21 2.39
CA VAL A 49 -0.20 -10.99 2.32
C VAL A 49 -0.73 -9.94 1.34
N LEU A 50 -1.70 -10.29 0.48
CA LEU A 50 -2.25 -9.40 -0.55
C LEU A 50 -2.73 -8.04 -0.03
N PRO A 51 -3.61 -7.91 0.98
CA PRO A 51 -4.05 -6.60 1.50
C PRO A 51 -2.88 -5.70 1.89
N GLY A 52 -1.89 -6.26 2.59
CA GLY A 52 -0.66 -5.56 2.97
C GLY A 52 0.16 -5.12 1.76
N VAL A 53 0.44 -6.01 0.80
CA VAL A 53 1.26 -5.66 -0.38
C VAL A 53 0.56 -4.61 -1.23
N VAL A 54 -0.75 -4.76 -1.45
CA VAL A 54 -1.54 -3.77 -2.19
C VAL A 54 -1.42 -2.41 -1.51
N ALA A 55 -1.59 -2.31 -0.19
CA ALA A 55 -1.45 -1.03 0.53
C ALA A 55 -0.03 -0.44 0.49
N GLN A 56 1.00 -1.24 0.73
CA GLN A 56 2.40 -0.78 0.68
C GLN A 56 2.77 -0.30 -0.74
N ALA A 57 2.41 -1.05 -1.77
CA ALA A 57 2.63 -0.65 -3.17
C ALA A 57 1.72 0.52 -3.60
N ALA A 58 0.52 0.64 -3.03
CA ALA A 58 -0.43 1.71 -3.31
C ALA A 58 0.02 3.04 -2.70
N PHE A 59 0.38 3.09 -1.41
CA PHE A 59 0.64 4.36 -0.70
C PHE A 59 2.10 4.65 -0.42
N ARG A 60 2.95 3.61 -0.29
CA ARG A 60 4.40 3.73 0.01
C ARG A 60 4.68 4.51 1.32
N ARG A 61 3.86 4.28 2.34
CA ARG A 61 3.93 4.97 3.64
C ARG A 61 4.14 3.98 4.78
N PRO A 62 4.81 4.36 5.88
CA PRO A 62 4.92 3.52 7.06
C PRO A 62 3.55 3.13 7.64
N GLY A 63 3.44 1.89 8.10
CA GLY A 63 2.30 1.35 8.83
C GLY A 63 1.08 0.97 7.97
N VAL A 64 1.09 1.23 6.66
CA VAL A 64 -0.09 0.96 5.81
C VAL A 64 -0.26 -0.52 5.46
N GLY A 65 0.82 -1.29 5.36
CA GLY A 65 0.74 -2.74 5.19
C GLY A 65 0.16 -3.36 6.45
N PHE A 66 0.79 -3.07 7.60
CA PHE A 66 0.29 -3.46 8.91
C PHE A 66 -1.20 -3.14 9.12
N LEU A 67 -1.60 -1.87 8.96
CA LEU A 67 -2.98 -1.42 9.18
C LEU A 67 -3.99 -2.11 8.25
N THR A 68 -3.65 -2.25 6.97
CA THR A 68 -4.56 -2.85 5.97
C THR A 68 -4.71 -4.36 6.19
N THR A 69 -3.62 -5.05 6.51
CA THR A 69 -3.64 -6.48 6.87
C THR A 69 -4.41 -6.73 8.17
N MET A 70 -4.30 -5.83 9.17
CA MET A 70 -5.09 -5.94 10.40
C MET A 70 -6.59 -5.70 10.18
N LEU A 71 -6.95 -4.73 9.33
CA LEU A 71 -8.35 -4.49 8.95
C LEU A 71 -8.92 -5.68 8.14
N ALA A 72 -8.13 -6.30 7.27
CA ALA A 72 -8.51 -7.56 6.62
C ALA A 72 -8.77 -8.69 7.65
N GLY A 73 -7.89 -8.81 8.65
CA GLY A 73 -8.07 -9.77 9.74
C GLY A 73 -9.39 -9.58 10.50
N VAL A 74 -9.63 -8.37 11.01
CA VAL A 74 -10.86 -8.05 11.76
C VAL A 74 -12.12 -8.23 10.92
N VAL A 75 -12.08 -7.93 9.61
CA VAL A 75 -13.21 -8.14 8.69
C VAL A 75 -13.47 -9.63 8.42
N SER A 76 -12.41 -10.45 8.29
CA SER A 76 -12.55 -11.90 8.08
C SER A 76 -13.01 -12.66 9.33
N ALA A 77 -12.58 -12.21 10.52
CA ALA A 77 -12.76 -12.88 11.80
C ALA A 77 -14.17 -13.45 12.07
N PRO A 78 -15.27 -12.66 12.00
CA PRO A 78 -16.62 -13.16 12.33
C PRO A 78 -17.17 -14.21 11.34
N PHE A 79 -16.52 -14.42 10.19
CA PHE A 79 -16.89 -15.43 9.20
C PHE A 79 -15.97 -16.67 9.21
N THR A 80 -14.89 -16.64 10.00
CA THR A 80 -13.99 -17.80 10.16
C THR A 80 -14.39 -18.66 11.36
N PRO A 81 -14.30 -20.01 11.28
CA PRO A 81 -14.52 -20.91 12.43
C PRO A 81 -13.66 -20.62 13.68
N THR A 82 -12.51 -19.96 13.52
CA THR A 82 -11.64 -19.50 14.63
C THR A 82 -12.08 -18.16 15.23
N GLY A 83 -13.10 -17.50 14.69
CA GLY A 83 -13.61 -16.22 15.16
C GLY A 83 -12.51 -15.16 15.26
N PHE A 84 -12.53 -14.38 16.34
CA PHE A 84 -11.51 -13.36 16.62
C PHE A 84 -10.11 -13.91 16.94
N ALA A 85 -9.94 -15.22 17.20
CA ALA A 85 -8.60 -15.79 17.37
C ALA A 85 -7.78 -15.75 16.06
N SER A 86 -8.45 -15.75 14.90
CA SER A 86 -7.80 -15.60 13.59
C SER A 86 -7.02 -14.28 13.46
N VAL A 87 -7.45 -13.22 14.17
CA VAL A 87 -6.79 -11.91 14.19
C VAL A 87 -5.34 -12.01 14.70
N TYR A 88 -5.01 -12.98 15.56
CA TYR A 88 -3.62 -13.23 15.98
C TYR A 88 -2.72 -13.67 14.81
N GLY A 89 -3.23 -14.55 13.93
CA GLY A 89 -2.53 -14.96 12.72
C GLY A 89 -2.33 -13.79 11.75
N TRP A 90 -3.37 -12.98 11.56
CA TRP A 90 -3.29 -11.74 10.77
C TRP A 90 -2.32 -10.70 11.38
N LEU A 91 -2.23 -10.61 12.71
CA LEU A 91 -1.27 -9.75 13.42
C LEU A 91 0.17 -10.21 13.16
N TRP A 92 0.43 -11.51 13.26
CA TRP A 92 1.75 -12.09 12.96
C TRP A 92 2.19 -11.79 11.52
N ILE A 93 1.29 -11.99 10.55
CA ILE A 93 1.50 -11.64 9.15
C ILE A 93 1.77 -10.13 9.01
N ALA A 94 0.93 -9.28 9.61
CA ALA A 94 1.05 -7.82 9.55
C ALA A 94 2.40 -7.32 10.11
N VAL A 95 2.90 -7.93 11.19
CA VAL A 95 4.21 -7.61 11.79
C VAL A 95 5.34 -8.04 10.85
N ILE A 96 5.42 -9.32 10.44
CA ILE A 96 6.49 -9.82 9.54
C ILE A 96 6.57 -8.98 8.27
N MET A 97 5.41 -8.58 7.73
CA MET A 97 5.28 -7.94 6.43
C MET A 97 5.61 -6.44 6.43
N GLU A 98 5.55 -5.76 7.58
CA GLU A 98 5.98 -4.37 7.74
C GLU A 98 7.39 -4.26 8.36
N LEU A 99 7.81 -5.23 9.18
CA LEU A 99 9.03 -5.19 10.00
C LEU A 99 10.30 -4.77 9.24
N PRO A 100 10.65 -5.31 8.05
CA PRO A 100 11.93 -4.95 7.46
C PRO A 100 11.86 -3.66 6.64
N TYR A 101 10.66 -3.13 6.31
CA TYR A 101 10.53 -1.72 5.92
C TYR A 101 10.81 -0.80 7.12
N ALA A 102 10.41 -1.18 8.33
CA ALA A 102 10.75 -0.45 9.55
C ALA A 102 12.27 -0.48 9.83
N VAL A 103 12.92 -1.64 9.68
CA VAL A 103 14.40 -1.77 9.75
C VAL A 103 15.08 -0.90 8.68
N ALA A 104 14.54 -0.86 7.46
CA ALA A 104 15.00 0.02 6.39
C ALA A 104 14.62 1.52 6.60
N LEU A 105 14.06 1.88 7.75
CA LEU A 105 13.56 3.21 8.11
C LEU A 105 12.63 3.83 7.05
N TYR A 106 11.88 2.98 6.35
CA TYR A 106 10.97 3.33 5.26
C TYR A 106 11.62 4.16 4.13
N ARG A 107 12.93 3.98 3.92
CA ARG A 107 13.74 4.74 2.96
C ARG A 107 13.60 4.25 1.51
N TYR A 108 13.23 2.97 1.30
CA TYR A 108 13.24 2.30 0.00
C TYR A 108 11.90 1.62 -0.31
N TRP A 109 11.26 1.97 -1.43
CA TRP A 109 9.98 1.40 -1.88
C TRP A 109 10.04 0.74 -3.27
N ARG A 110 11.26 0.51 -3.77
CA ARG A 110 11.54 -0.08 -5.10
C ARG A 110 11.08 -1.54 -5.17
N ALA A 111 10.70 -1.99 -6.37
CA ALA A 111 10.22 -3.36 -6.61
C ALA A 111 11.09 -4.50 -6.03
N PRO A 112 12.45 -4.46 -6.12
CA PRO A 112 13.29 -5.53 -5.58
C PRO A 112 13.19 -5.69 -4.06
N VAL A 113 12.87 -4.61 -3.33
CA VAL A 113 12.66 -4.70 -1.86
C VAL A 113 11.45 -5.57 -1.57
N ALA A 114 10.30 -5.31 -2.22
CA ALA A 114 9.09 -6.11 -2.04
C ALA A 114 9.31 -7.61 -2.34
N TYR A 115 10.10 -7.95 -3.36
CA TYR A 115 10.41 -9.35 -3.66
C TYR A 115 11.43 -9.97 -2.70
N ALA A 116 12.46 -9.22 -2.26
CA ALA A 116 13.37 -9.69 -1.21
C ALA A 116 12.63 -9.97 0.11
N LEU A 117 11.56 -9.24 0.40
CA LEU A 117 10.68 -9.49 1.54
C LEU A 117 9.81 -10.73 1.35
N ALA A 118 9.29 -10.97 0.15
CA ALA A 118 8.58 -12.21 -0.16
C ALA A 118 9.50 -13.45 0.01
N VAL A 119 10.75 -13.37 -0.45
CA VAL A 119 11.78 -14.41 -0.26
C VAL A 119 12.14 -14.59 1.22
N GLY A 120 12.40 -13.50 1.95
CA GLY A 120 12.74 -13.55 3.38
C GLY A 120 11.60 -14.09 4.25
N ALA A 121 10.37 -13.69 3.96
CA ALA A 121 9.17 -14.23 4.61
C ALA A 121 8.99 -15.72 4.28
N ALA A 122 9.19 -16.13 3.01
CA ALA A 122 9.12 -17.55 2.64
C ALA A 122 10.15 -18.39 3.42
N GLY A 123 11.38 -17.90 3.60
CA GLY A 123 12.40 -18.55 4.42
C GLY A 123 12.02 -18.64 5.90
N LEU A 124 11.52 -17.55 6.49
CA LEU A 124 11.07 -17.53 7.90
C LEU A 124 9.90 -18.49 8.15
N TYR A 125 8.88 -18.46 7.29
CA TYR A 125 7.73 -19.37 7.38
C TYR A 125 8.14 -20.82 7.09
N THR A 126 9.05 -21.07 6.15
CA THR A 126 9.62 -22.41 5.93
C THR A 126 10.25 -22.96 7.19
N TRP A 127 11.11 -22.19 7.87
CA TRP A 127 11.77 -22.62 9.11
C TRP A 127 10.78 -22.89 10.26
N MET A 128 9.78 -22.01 10.45
CA MET A 128 8.73 -22.24 11.43
C MET A 128 7.90 -23.49 11.12
N TRP A 129 7.47 -23.68 9.87
CA TRP A 129 6.68 -24.83 9.45
C TRP A 129 7.48 -26.13 9.50
N TRP A 130 8.78 -26.09 9.18
CA TRP A 130 9.68 -27.24 9.32
C TRP A 130 9.69 -27.79 10.75
N THR A 131 9.72 -26.87 11.72
CA THR A 131 9.72 -27.20 13.15
C THR A 131 8.33 -27.59 13.66
N TYR A 132 7.27 -26.93 13.20
CA TYR A 132 5.89 -27.16 13.65
C TYR A 132 5.26 -28.45 13.10
N TYR A 133 5.56 -28.81 11.85
CA TYR A 133 5.02 -30.01 11.19
C TYR A 133 6.00 -31.21 11.21
N ASP A 134 7.14 -31.09 11.90
CA ASP A 134 8.27 -32.03 11.89
C ASP A 134 8.62 -32.53 10.48
N MET A 135 8.90 -31.58 9.58
CA MET A 135 9.05 -31.85 8.16
C MET A 135 10.27 -32.71 7.82
N GLY A 136 11.21 -32.89 8.76
CA GLY A 136 12.32 -33.83 8.61
C GLY A 136 11.86 -35.29 8.42
N THR A 137 10.66 -35.64 8.91
CA THR A 137 10.05 -36.98 8.73
C THR A 137 9.36 -37.17 7.38
N TYR A 138 9.13 -36.09 6.61
CA TYR A 138 8.38 -36.13 5.35
C TYR A 138 9.28 -36.62 4.21
N ALA A 139 8.70 -37.20 3.17
CA ALA A 139 9.44 -37.57 1.97
C ALA A 139 10.15 -36.35 1.34
N ALA A 140 11.38 -36.54 0.83
CA ALA A 140 12.24 -35.44 0.35
C ALA A 140 11.59 -34.56 -0.74
N TRP A 141 10.72 -35.12 -1.58
CA TRP A 141 9.96 -34.32 -2.56
C TRP A 141 8.98 -33.35 -1.88
N ALA A 142 8.34 -33.76 -0.78
CA ALA A 142 7.40 -32.92 -0.03
C ALA A 142 8.13 -31.84 0.78
N GLN A 143 9.31 -32.19 1.34
CA GLN A 143 10.23 -31.25 1.98
C GLN A 143 10.65 -30.11 1.03
N ALA A 144 10.87 -30.40 -0.25
CA ALA A 144 11.22 -29.40 -1.27
C ALA A 144 9.99 -28.68 -1.87
N LEU A 145 8.86 -29.38 -2.03
CA LEU A 145 7.67 -28.84 -2.69
C LEU A 145 6.97 -27.77 -1.86
N LEU A 146 6.76 -27.98 -0.57
CA LEU A 146 6.10 -27.02 0.32
C LEU A 146 6.78 -25.63 0.35
N PRO A 147 8.11 -25.51 0.60
CA PRO A 147 8.76 -24.20 0.62
C PRO A 147 8.82 -23.56 -0.77
N SER A 148 8.92 -24.37 -1.83
CA SER A 148 8.84 -23.89 -3.22
C SER A 148 7.47 -23.29 -3.52
N LEU A 149 6.38 -23.96 -3.13
CA LEU A 149 5.01 -23.47 -3.33
C LEU A 149 4.68 -22.27 -2.43
N LEU A 150 5.21 -22.23 -1.20
CA LEU A 150 5.15 -21.05 -0.32
C LEU A 150 5.87 -19.83 -0.93
N LEU A 151 7.07 -20.04 -1.46
CA LEU A 151 7.83 -19.00 -2.15
C LEU A 151 7.09 -18.49 -3.40
N VAL A 152 6.57 -19.40 -4.24
CA VAL A 152 5.74 -19.06 -5.41
C VAL A 152 4.48 -18.31 -4.99
N GLY A 153 3.80 -18.74 -3.91
CA GLY A 153 2.61 -18.07 -3.37
C GLY A 153 2.90 -16.65 -2.90
N LEU A 154 3.97 -16.44 -2.13
CA LEU A 154 4.37 -15.13 -1.61
C LEU A 154 4.91 -14.18 -2.70
N VAL A 155 5.74 -14.68 -3.62
CA VAL A 155 6.26 -13.89 -4.76
C VAL A 155 5.16 -13.57 -5.76
N GLY A 156 4.30 -14.53 -6.09
CA GLY A 156 3.15 -14.35 -6.97
C GLY A 156 2.12 -13.38 -6.40
N SER A 157 1.81 -13.48 -5.10
CA SER A 157 0.95 -12.52 -4.40
C SER A 157 1.61 -11.14 -4.29
N THR A 158 2.94 -11.08 -4.17
CA THR A 158 3.67 -9.81 -4.21
C THR A 158 3.60 -9.14 -5.58
N TRP A 159 3.75 -9.91 -6.66
CA TRP A 159 3.56 -9.46 -8.03
C TRP A 159 2.12 -8.98 -8.28
N LEU A 160 1.12 -9.77 -7.86
CA LEU A 160 -0.30 -9.47 -8.02
C LEU A 160 -0.71 -8.22 -7.23
N GLY A 161 -0.27 -8.11 -5.97
CA GLY A 161 -0.53 -6.93 -5.14
C GLY A 161 0.07 -5.65 -5.73
N ARG A 162 1.27 -5.74 -6.33
CA ARG A 162 1.89 -4.64 -7.07
C ARG A 162 1.16 -4.33 -8.38
N LEU A 163 0.64 -5.33 -9.10
CA LEU A 163 -0.17 -5.15 -10.31
C LEU A 163 -1.47 -4.41 -9.98
N VAL A 164 -2.21 -4.86 -8.95
CA VAL A 164 -3.43 -4.19 -8.46
C VAL A 164 -3.14 -2.76 -8.02
N ALA A 165 -2.08 -2.53 -7.24
CA ALA A 165 -1.63 -1.18 -6.87
C ALA A 165 -1.14 -0.33 -8.06
N GLY A 166 -0.79 -0.95 -9.19
CA GLY A 166 -0.54 -0.28 -10.46
C GLY A 166 -1.84 0.17 -11.14
N ARG A 167 -2.83 -0.73 -11.25
CA ARG A 167 -4.16 -0.42 -11.81
C ARG A 167 -4.91 0.63 -10.99
N LEU A 168 -4.87 0.55 -9.66
CA LEU A 168 -5.43 1.56 -8.74
C LEU A 168 -4.73 2.94 -8.84
N ALA A 169 -3.49 2.98 -9.34
CA ALA A 169 -2.81 4.25 -9.61
C ALA A 169 -3.25 4.85 -10.96
N ALA A 170 -3.47 4.01 -11.97
CA ALA A 170 -3.90 4.42 -13.30
C ALA A 170 -5.31 5.06 -13.30
N THR A 171 -6.22 4.63 -12.41
CA THR A 171 -7.54 5.28 -12.21
C THR A 171 -7.46 6.64 -11.50
N GLY A 172 -6.27 7.07 -11.08
CA GLY A 172 -6.08 8.34 -10.36
C GLY A 172 -6.54 8.32 -8.90
N ALA A 173 -7.19 7.26 -8.41
CA ALA A 173 -7.72 7.16 -7.04
C ALA A 173 -6.66 7.41 -5.95
N LEU A 174 -5.40 7.05 -6.22
CA LEU A 174 -4.26 7.23 -5.30
C LEU A 174 -3.58 8.61 -5.37
N ARG A 175 -4.08 9.56 -6.18
CA ARG A 175 -3.49 10.90 -6.36
C ARG A 175 -3.41 11.67 -5.02
N GLY A 176 -2.21 12.12 -4.65
CA GLY A 176 -1.92 12.78 -3.37
C GLY A 176 -1.72 11.84 -2.16
N LEU A 177 -2.01 10.54 -2.28
CA LEU A 177 -1.81 9.58 -1.20
C LEU A 177 -0.40 8.95 -1.24
N ARG A 178 0.15 8.71 -2.43
CA ARG A 178 1.51 8.16 -2.63
C ARG A 178 2.63 9.04 -2.08
N LEU A 179 3.65 8.41 -1.49
CA LEU A 179 4.99 8.99 -1.34
C LEU A 179 5.91 8.63 -2.53
N PRO A 180 6.99 9.39 -2.76
CA PRO A 180 8.04 9.05 -3.73
C PRO A 180 8.68 7.68 -3.49
N GLU A 181 9.17 7.01 -4.55
CA GLU A 181 9.74 5.66 -4.47
C GLU A 181 11.09 5.58 -3.73
N ASP A 182 11.81 6.71 -3.73
CA ASP A 182 13.05 6.92 -3.01
C ASP A 182 12.95 8.26 -2.26
N ARG A 183 13.07 8.21 -0.93
CA ARG A 183 13.00 9.39 -0.07
C ARG A 183 14.35 10.13 0.00
N ARG A 184 15.48 9.46 -0.28
CA ARG A 184 16.80 10.09 -0.34
C ARG A 184 16.91 11.03 -1.53
N ARG A 185 16.45 10.63 -2.72
CA ARG A 185 16.49 11.47 -3.93
C ARG A 185 15.84 12.84 -3.75
N ARG A 186 14.78 12.97 -2.94
CA ARG A 186 14.15 14.27 -2.64
C ARG A 186 14.96 15.13 -1.66
N ALA A 187 15.72 14.52 -0.75
CA ALA A 187 16.65 15.23 0.14
C ALA A 187 17.98 15.58 -0.56
N ALA A 188 18.34 14.85 -1.61
CA ALA A 188 19.54 15.04 -2.42
C ALA A 188 19.32 15.97 -3.64
N VAL A 189 18.28 16.81 -3.62
CA VAL A 189 18.14 17.97 -4.52
C VAL A 189 18.20 19.25 -3.69
N PRO A 190 19.39 19.86 -3.54
CA PRO A 190 19.50 21.22 -3.05
C PRO A 190 18.86 22.18 -4.07
N GLY A 191 18.16 23.22 -3.60
CA GLY A 191 17.67 24.30 -4.47
C GLY A 191 16.21 24.19 -4.96
N ALA A 192 15.41 23.24 -4.46
CA ALA A 192 13.95 23.35 -4.56
C ALA A 192 13.45 24.44 -3.59
N ALA A 193 13.50 25.69 -4.05
CA ALA A 193 13.36 26.88 -3.23
C ALA A 193 12.03 26.96 -2.45
N SER A 194 12.08 27.59 -1.28
CA SER A 194 10.92 28.24 -0.68
C SER A 194 10.34 29.25 -1.68
N PRO A 195 9.01 29.44 -1.74
CA PRO A 195 8.45 30.66 -2.33
C PRO A 195 9.06 31.87 -1.61
N ASP A 196 9.55 32.84 -2.36
CA ASP A 196 10.07 34.09 -1.81
C ASP A 196 8.89 34.91 -1.25
N PRO A 197 8.94 35.41 0.01
CA PRO A 197 7.93 36.32 0.54
C PRO A 197 7.70 37.58 -0.31
N ALA A 198 8.64 37.95 -1.20
CA ALA A 198 8.54 39.11 -2.07
C ALA A 198 7.41 39.06 -3.11
N ASP A 199 6.93 37.88 -3.52
CA ASP A 199 5.84 37.73 -4.51
C ASP A 199 4.42 37.97 -3.92
N ALA A 200 4.32 38.40 -2.66
CA ALA A 200 3.07 38.55 -1.92
C ALA A 200 2.58 40.00 -1.75
N ASP A 201 3.12 40.97 -2.50
CA ASP A 201 2.68 42.38 -2.45
C ASP A 201 1.73 42.78 -3.61
N PRO A 202 0.41 42.89 -3.36
CA PRO A 202 -0.55 43.34 -4.36
C PRO A 202 -0.54 44.86 -4.62
N ALA A 203 0.21 45.67 -3.87
CA ALA A 203 0.18 47.13 -4.00
C ALA A 203 0.89 47.66 -5.26
N ARG A 204 1.77 46.86 -5.88
CA ARG A 204 2.70 47.34 -6.92
C ARG A 204 2.12 47.51 -8.33
N THR A 205 0.81 47.27 -8.52
CA THR A 205 0.12 47.41 -9.82
C THR A 205 -0.65 48.73 -9.97
N ALA A 206 -0.56 49.65 -8.99
CA ALA A 206 -1.26 50.93 -9.01
C ALA A 206 -0.31 52.14 -9.12
N GLY A 207 -0.41 52.90 -10.21
CA GLY A 207 -0.02 54.32 -10.23
C GLY A 207 1.25 54.74 -10.98
N THR A 208 1.21 54.72 -12.32
CA THR A 208 2.00 55.66 -13.15
C THR A 208 1.18 56.17 -14.32
N GLY A 209 0.72 57.42 -14.23
CA GLY A 209 0.22 58.20 -15.36
C GLY A 209 0.81 59.61 -15.31
N PRO A 210 0.76 60.36 -16.42
CA PRO A 210 0.35 61.76 -16.28
C PRO A 210 -0.51 62.32 -17.45
N VAL A 211 -1.65 62.91 -17.06
CA VAL A 211 -2.17 64.24 -17.45
C VAL A 211 -2.18 64.70 -18.93
N GLY A 212 -3.40 64.95 -19.45
CA GLY A 212 -3.72 65.99 -20.44
C GLY A 212 -3.91 65.55 -21.90
N ALA A 213 -4.83 66.13 -22.70
CA ALA A 213 -5.88 67.12 -22.42
C ALA A 213 -6.95 67.16 -23.56
N ALA A 214 -8.02 67.96 -23.36
CA ALA A 214 -9.02 68.46 -24.34
C ALA A 214 -10.13 67.52 -24.91
N THR A 215 -11.37 67.87 -24.58
CA THR A 215 -12.66 67.62 -25.27
C THR A 215 -12.96 68.78 -26.28
N PRO A 216 -14.11 68.92 -27.02
CA PRO A 216 -15.46 68.28 -26.90
C PRO A 216 -16.21 67.93 -28.22
N VAL A 217 -17.52 67.57 -28.09
CA VAL A 217 -18.61 67.41 -29.11
C VAL A 217 -18.41 66.32 -30.19
N VAL A 218 -19.38 65.59 -30.78
CA VAL A 218 -20.88 65.54 -30.85
C VAL A 218 -21.30 64.03 -30.83
N GLY A 219 -22.50 63.52 -30.52
CA GLY A 219 -23.81 64.07 -30.07
C GLY A 219 -25.00 63.43 -30.84
N ALA A 220 -26.18 63.28 -30.19
CA ALA A 220 -27.44 62.64 -30.70
C ALA A 220 -27.38 61.10 -30.97
N ALA A 221 -28.46 60.31 -30.94
CA ALA A 221 -29.78 60.40 -30.25
C ALA A 221 -30.42 58.98 -30.15
N ALA A 222 -31.41 58.80 -29.27
CA ALA A 222 -32.30 57.62 -29.26
C ALA A 222 -33.51 57.85 -30.22
N PRO A 223 -34.31 56.81 -30.56
CA PRO A 223 -35.40 56.43 -29.66
C PRO A 223 -35.66 54.90 -29.55
N THR A 224 -36.66 54.58 -28.73
CA THR A 224 -37.18 53.25 -28.39
C THR A 224 -38.01 52.57 -29.47
N ALA A 225 -38.00 51.24 -29.46
CA ALA A 225 -39.15 50.36 -29.74
C ALA A 225 -39.14 49.20 -28.73
#